data_AF-A0A8E2QCA1-F1
#
_entry.id   AF-A0A8E2QCA1-F1
#
_cell.length_a   1.000
_cell.length_b   1.000
_cell.length_c   1.000
_cell.angle_alpha   90.00
_cell.angle_beta   90.00
_cell.angle_gamma   90.00
#
_symmetry.space_group_name_H-M   'P 1'
#
loop_
_entity.id
_entity.type
_entity.pdbx_description
1 polymer ?
#
loop_
_entity_poly.entity_id
_entity_poly.type
_entity_poly.pdbx_seq_one_letter_code
_entity_poly.pdbx_strand_id
1 'polypeptide(L)'
;MRLPSTVSCLLILAGCSSWQPQPEEIKPVPAERVLAFQQPLENAGEIVVTRDFGWRGGGCYIALLIDRELAARIHVGERARFQVPAGARIVGIGTDPLDDSLCGKLSLRREKLARVVAGQTLEFRVISGNDVGFDILPVAPDAER
;
A
#
# COMPACT_ATOMS: atom_id res chain seq x y z
N MET A 1 38.05 -35.46 -26.38
CA MET A 1 37.25 -34.54 -27.23
C MET A 1 35.86 -34.44 -26.65
N ARG A 2 35.39 -33.19 -26.46
CA ARG A 2 34.01 -32.72 -26.19
C ARG A 2 33.50 -32.85 -24.73
N LEU A 3 33.57 -31.73 -23.99
CA LEU A 3 32.66 -31.41 -22.87
C LEU A 3 31.20 -31.43 -23.37
N PRO A 4 30.23 -31.73 -22.50
CA PRO A 4 28.98 -30.96 -22.55
C PRO A 4 28.55 -30.42 -21.18
N SER A 5 28.60 -29.09 -21.12
CA SER A 5 27.63 -28.16 -20.54
C SER A 5 27.05 -28.48 -19.16
N THR A 6 27.64 -27.85 -18.16
CA THR A 6 27.02 -27.44 -16.89
C THR A 6 25.68 -26.74 -17.14
N VAL A 7 24.57 -27.42 -16.87
CA VAL A 7 23.26 -26.75 -16.71
C VAL A 7 23.22 -26.19 -15.29
N SER A 8 23.72 -24.97 -15.13
CA SER A 8 23.46 -24.16 -13.94
C SER A 8 22.20 -23.34 -14.21
N CYS A 9 21.04 -23.89 -13.88
CA CYS A 9 19.74 -23.23 -14.02
C CYS A 9 19.13 -22.94 -12.64
N LEU A 10 19.93 -22.35 -11.75
CA LEU A 10 19.49 -21.96 -10.41
C LEU A 10 19.75 -20.48 -10.25
N LEU A 11 18.67 -19.70 -10.31
CA LEU A 11 18.37 -18.53 -9.47
C LEU A 11 17.03 -17.95 -9.94
N ILE A 12 15.91 -18.60 -9.57
CA ILE A 12 14.61 -17.94 -9.63
C ILE A 12 14.53 -17.09 -8.37
N LEU A 13 15.04 -15.86 -8.45
CA LEU A 13 14.76 -14.84 -7.45
C LEU A 13 13.24 -14.65 -7.43
N ALA A 14 12.59 -15.06 -6.33
CA ALA A 14 11.19 -14.74 -6.07
C ALA A 14 11.11 -13.22 -5.81
N GLY A 15 11.10 -12.44 -6.89
CA GLY A 15 10.99 -10.99 -6.84
C GLY A 15 9.56 -10.60 -6.47
N CYS A 16 9.41 -9.74 -5.47
CA CYS A 16 8.22 -8.89 -5.40
C CYS A 16 8.06 -8.19 -6.75
N SER A 17 6.89 -8.30 -7.38
CA SER A 17 6.62 -7.71 -8.69
C SER A 17 6.38 -6.19 -8.62
N SER A 18 6.49 -5.60 -7.43
CA SER A 18 6.36 -4.17 -7.17
C SER A 18 7.66 -3.58 -6.64
N TRP A 19 7.83 -2.28 -6.82
CA TRP A 19 8.96 -1.51 -6.33
C TRP A 19 8.50 -0.17 -5.76
N GLN A 20 9.28 0.36 -4.81
CA GLN A 20 8.97 1.65 -4.20
C GLN A 20 9.24 2.79 -5.21
N PRO A 21 8.30 3.75 -5.38
CA PRO A 21 8.56 4.96 -6.14
C PRO A 21 9.69 5.78 -5.50
N GLN A 22 10.48 6.48 -6.33
CA GLN A 22 11.39 7.51 -5.84
C GLN A 22 10.57 8.69 -5.29
N PRO A 23 11.09 9.46 -4.30
CA PRO A 23 10.34 10.57 -3.71
C PRO A 23 9.75 11.55 -4.74
N GLU A 24 10.45 11.81 -5.83
CA GLU A 24 10.06 12.72 -6.91
C GLU A 24 8.95 12.16 -7.79
N GLU A 25 8.76 10.84 -7.81
CA GLU A 25 7.73 10.14 -8.57
C GLU A 25 6.41 10.01 -7.79
N ILE A 26 6.45 10.23 -6.47
CA ILE A 26 5.29 10.09 -5.60
C ILE A 26 4.32 11.24 -5.84
N LYS A 27 3.09 10.89 -6.22
CA LYS A 27 2.01 11.86 -6.41
C LYS A 27 1.03 11.79 -5.25
N PRO A 28 0.44 12.90 -4.80
CA PRO A 28 -0.67 12.83 -3.86
C PRO A 28 -1.86 12.14 -4.55
N VAL A 29 -2.64 11.36 -3.78
CA VAL A 29 -3.97 10.94 -4.24
C VAL A 29 -4.82 12.20 -4.48
N PRO A 30 -5.45 12.36 -5.67
CA PRO A 30 -6.37 13.47 -5.95
C PRO A 30 -7.47 13.59 -4.91
N ALA A 31 -7.84 14.83 -4.57
CA ALA A 31 -8.72 15.13 -3.44
C ALA A 31 -10.09 14.44 -3.55
N GLU A 32 -10.63 14.31 -4.75
CA GLU A 32 -11.90 13.63 -5.04
C GLU A 32 -11.88 12.12 -4.75
N ARG A 33 -10.70 11.54 -4.55
CA ARG A 33 -10.50 10.12 -4.20
C ARG A 33 -10.07 9.91 -2.75
N VAL A 34 -9.95 10.97 -1.96
CA VAL A 34 -9.71 10.89 -0.51
C VAL A 34 -11.02 11.20 0.20
N LEU A 35 -11.60 10.19 0.83
CA LEU A 35 -13.03 10.17 1.17
C LEU A 35 -13.29 10.33 2.68
N ALA A 36 -12.32 10.05 3.54
CA ALA A 36 -12.45 10.18 4.99
C ALA A 36 -11.11 10.51 5.65
N PHE A 37 -11.15 11.00 6.90
CA PHE A 37 -9.98 11.29 7.77
C PHE A 37 -9.11 12.50 7.39
N GLN A 38 -9.68 13.52 6.74
CA GLN A 38 -8.92 14.72 6.33
C GLN A 38 -9.06 15.90 7.29
N GLN A 39 -10.04 15.84 8.19
CA GLN A 39 -10.27 16.91 9.15
C GLN A 39 -9.20 16.86 10.25
N PRO A 40 -8.66 18.01 10.67
CA PRO A 40 -7.80 18.08 11.84
C PRO A 40 -8.51 17.54 13.08
N LEU A 41 -7.79 16.81 13.92
CA LEU A 41 -8.32 16.22 15.14
C LEU A 41 -7.33 16.43 16.29
N GLU A 42 -7.85 16.76 17.47
CA GLU A 42 -7.04 16.81 18.68
C GLU A 42 -6.52 15.42 19.06
N ASN A 43 -5.29 15.33 19.56
CA ASN A 43 -4.65 14.06 19.94
C ASN A 43 -4.61 13.03 18.80
N ALA A 44 -4.51 13.50 17.56
CA ALA A 44 -4.37 12.65 16.38
C ALA A 44 -2.92 12.20 16.14
N GLY A 45 -2.78 11.04 15.51
CA GLY A 45 -1.59 10.69 14.75
C GLY A 45 -1.91 10.68 13.25
N GLU A 46 -0.89 10.50 12.44
CA GLU A 46 -1.01 10.44 10.99
C GLU A 46 -0.76 9.02 10.48
N ILE A 47 -1.57 8.55 9.55
CA ILE A 47 -1.29 7.35 8.75
C ILE A 47 -0.99 7.81 7.33
N VAL A 48 0.18 7.44 6.82
CA VAL A 48 0.60 7.73 5.46
C VAL A 48 0.72 6.41 4.72
N VAL A 49 0.03 6.30 3.59
CA VAL A 49 0.07 5.09 2.77
C VAL A 49 0.57 5.44 1.38
N THR A 50 1.62 4.78 0.93
CA THR A 50 2.15 4.90 -0.43
C THR A 50 1.94 3.59 -1.17
N ARG A 51 1.45 3.63 -2.41
CA ARG A 51 1.35 2.41 -3.22
C ARG A 51 2.53 2.30 -4.16
N ASP A 52 3.20 1.16 -4.09
CA ASP A 52 4.31 0.82 -4.97
C ASP A 52 3.89 0.83 -6.44
N PHE A 53 4.86 1.07 -7.32
CA PHE A 53 4.70 0.72 -8.72
C PHE A 53 4.72 -0.79 -8.90
N GLY A 54 3.94 -1.32 -9.84
CA GLY A 54 3.89 -2.74 -10.11
C GLY A 54 2.95 -3.06 -11.27
N TRP A 55 3.24 -4.15 -11.97
CA TRP A 55 2.43 -4.58 -13.12
C TRP A 55 1.10 -5.21 -12.72
N ARG A 56 1.09 -5.93 -11.59
CA ARG A 56 -0.11 -6.61 -11.10
C ARG A 56 -1.14 -5.58 -10.62
N GLY A 57 -2.28 -5.52 -11.33
CA GLY A 57 -3.35 -4.57 -11.06
C GLY A 57 -2.92 -3.11 -11.08
N GLY A 58 -1.85 -2.78 -11.83
CA GLY A 58 -1.30 -1.42 -11.91
C GLY A 58 -2.25 -0.38 -12.48
N GLY A 59 -3.29 -0.81 -13.22
CA GLY A 59 -4.37 0.06 -13.70
C GLY A 59 -5.63 0.09 -12.83
N CYS A 60 -5.70 -0.72 -11.76
CA CYS A 60 -6.82 -0.71 -10.83
C CYS A 60 -6.53 0.27 -9.69
N TYR A 61 -7.54 0.95 -9.17
CA TYR A 61 -7.44 1.54 -7.83
C TYR A 61 -7.54 0.45 -6.76
N ILE A 62 -6.95 0.72 -5.60
CA ILE A 62 -7.10 -0.11 -4.40
C ILE A 62 -7.78 0.74 -3.34
N ALA A 63 -8.77 0.17 -2.64
CA ALA A 63 -9.37 0.85 -1.49
C ALA A 63 -8.36 0.86 -0.33
N LEU A 64 -8.06 2.05 0.19
CA LEU A 64 -7.45 2.21 1.50
C LEU A 64 -8.55 2.24 2.55
N LEU A 65 -8.41 1.40 3.57
CA LEU A 65 -9.38 1.24 4.63
C LEU A 65 -8.75 1.62 5.97
N ILE A 66 -9.43 2.44 6.76
CA ILE A 66 -9.08 2.70 8.16
C ILE A 66 -10.29 2.33 9.00
N ASP A 67 -10.12 1.43 9.95
CA ASP A 67 -11.22 0.86 10.75
C ASP A 67 -12.37 0.32 9.87
N ARG A 68 -12.00 -0.19 8.68
CA ARG A 68 -12.90 -0.73 7.63
C ARG A 68 -13.79 0.30 6.93
N GLU A 69 -13.58 1.58 7.20
CA GLU A 69 -14.15 2.69 6.44
C GLU A 69 -13.28 2.99 5.20
N LEU A 70 -13.93 3.27 4.06
CA LEU A 70 -13.24 3.65 2.83
C LEU A 70 -12.60 5.03 2.98
N ALA A 71 -11.28 5.06 3.18
CA ALA A 71 -10.53 6.28 3.41
C ALA A 71 -10.04 6.92 2.10
N ALA A 72 -9.59 6.13 1.14
CA ALA A 72 -9.22 6.63 -0.19
C ALA A 72 -9.19 5.54 -1.27
N ARG A 73 -9.11 5.96 -2.53
CA ARG A 73 -8.86 5.10 -3.70
C ARG A 73 -7.49 5.43 -4.28
N ILE A 74 -6.52 4.53 -4.09
CA ILE A 74 -5.10 4.77 -4.39
C ILE A 74 -4.63 4.08 -5.67
N HIS A 75 -3.96 4.80 -6.56
CA HIS A 75 -3.28 4.28 -7.75
C HIS A 75 -1.81 3.97 -7.46
N VAL A 76 -1.14 3.23 -8.36
CA VAL A 76 0.31 3.03 -8.26
C VAL A 76 1.07 4.37 -8.30
N GLY A 77 2.10 4.49 -7.45
CA GLY A 77 2.91 5.71 -7.31
C GLY A 77 2.22 6.84 -6.54
N GLU A 78 1.02 6.60 -6.01
CA GLU A 78 0.31 7.60 -5.22
C GLU A 78 0.56 7.46 -3.73
N ARG A 79 0.31 8.54 -2.99
CA ARG A 79 0.37 8.62 -1.53
C ARG A 79 -0.85 9.34 -0.96
N ALA A 80 -1.45 8.77 0.08
CA ALA A 80 -2.52 9.39 0.87
C ALA A 80 -2.09 9.57 2.33
N ARG A 81 -2.68 10.57 2.98
CA ARG A 81 -2.42 10.93 4.39
C ARG A 81 -3.74 11.07 5.13
N PHE A 82 -3.82 10.51 6.32
CA PHE A 82 -5.04 10.44 7.11
C PHE A 82 -4.77 10.84 8.55
N GLN A 83 -5.58 11.73 9.10
CA GLN A 83 -5.58 12.12 10.50
C GLN A 83 -6.51 11.18 11.27
N VAL A 84 -5.95 10.41 12.20
CA VAL A 84 -6.71 9.40 12.95
C VAL A 84 -6.50 9.57 14.46
N PRO A 85 -7.52 9.31 15.29
CA PRO A 85 -7.33 9.43 16.72
C PRO A 85 -6.32 8.41 17.23
N ALA A 86 -5.47 8.80 18.19
CA ALA A 86 -4.52 7.89 18.82
C ALA A 86 -5.22 6.65 19.39
N GLY A 87 -4.54 5.49 19.35
CA GLY A 87 -5.11 4.22 19.75
C GLY A 87 -4.75 3.06 18.83
N ALA A 88 -5.38 1.91 19.07
CA ALA A 88 -5.31 0.79 18.15
C ALA A 88 -6.23 1.07 16.95
N ARG A 89 -5.69 0.96 15.74
CA ARG A 89 -6.38 1.21 14.47
C ARG A 89 -6.18 0.02 13.54
N ILE A 90 -7.21 -0.31 12.76
CA ILE A 90 -7.08 -1.29 11.68
C ILE A 90 -6.78 -0.54 10.40
N VAL A 91 -5.60 -0.77 9.81
CA VAL A 91 -5.21 -0.22 8.52
C VAL A 91 -5.25 -1.33 7.50
N GLY A 92 -5.95 -1.12 6.39
CA GLY A 92 -6.20 -2.17 5.43
C GLY A 92 -6.21 -1.71 3.99
N ILE A 93 -6.19 -2.71 3.12
CA ILE A 93 -6.49 -2.58 1.71
C ILE A 93 -7.63 -3.49 1.33
N GLY A 94 -8.45 -3.03 0.38
CA GLY A 94 -9.57 -3.78 -0.14
C GLY A 94 -9.78 -3.57 -1.63
N THR A 95 -10.72 -4.34 -2.17
CA THR A 95 -11.33 -4.06 -3.46
C THR A 95 -12.00 -2.69 -3.40
N ASP A 96 -11.82 -1.88 -4.44
CA ASP A 96 -12.47 -0.58 -4.56
C ASP A 96 -13.99 -0.76 -4.78
N PRO A 97 -14.85 -0.38 -3.81
CA PRO A 97 -16.29 -0.56 -3.93
C PRO A 97 -16.95 0.46 -4.88
N LEU A 98 -16.21 1.48 -5.33
CA LEU A 98 -16.68 2.49 -6.29
C LEU A 98 -16.21 2.22 -7.72
N ASP A 99 -15.65 1.04 -7.98
CA ASP A 99 -15.19 0.60 -9.30
C ASP A 99 -16.13 -0.47 -9.88
N ASP A 100 -16.93 -0.09 -10.88
CA ASP A 100 -17.89 -1.00 -11.51
C ASP A 100 -17.26 -1.92 -12.60
N SER A 101 -15.95 -1.80 -12.82
CA SER A 101 -15.21 -2.58 -13.82
C SER A 101 -14.84 -3.98 -13.32
N LEU A 102 -13.95 -4.68 -14.04
CA LEU A 102 -13.39 -5.96 -13.58
C LEU A 102 -12.55 -5.83 -12.32
N CYS A 103 -11.90 -4.67 -12.09
CA CYS A 103 -11.08 -4.42 -10.92
C CYS A 103 -11.90 -4.49 -9.63
N GLY A 104 -13.10 -3.90 -9.60
CA GLY A 104 -14.00 -3.95 -8.44
C GLY A 104 -14.71 -5.29 -8.21
N LYS A 105 -14.55 -6.26 -9.12
CA LYS A 105 -15.08 -7.62 -8.97
C LYS A 105 -14.05 -8.60 -8.39
N LEU A 106 -12.80 -8.17 -8.23
CA LEU A 106 -11.77 -8.96 -7.60
C LEU A 106 -12.01 -9.05 -6.08
N SER A 107 -11.55 -10.13 -5.46
CA SER A 107 -11.57 -10.25 -3.99
C SER A 107 -10.21 -9.82 -3.43
N LEU A 108 -10.21 -8.71 -2.69
CA LEU A 108 -9.05 -8.25 -1.95
C LEU A 108 -9.50 -7.79 -0.57
N ARG A 109 -8.83 -8.34 0.46
CA ARG A 109 -8.87 -7.83 1.82
C ARG A 109 -7.57 -8.18 2.54
N ARG A 110 -6.90 -7.16 3.06
CA ARG A 110 -5.75 -7.29 3.97
C ARG A 110 -5.88 -6.22 5.04
N GLU A 111 -5.59 -6.59 6.27
CA GLU A 111 -5.69 -5.72 7.44
C GLU A 111 -4.42 -5.90 8.29
N LYS A 112 -3.93 -4.80 8.86
CA LYS A 112 -2.87 -4.78 9.87
C LYS A 112 -3.35 -3.95 11.05
N LEU A 113 -3.01 -4.39 12.26
CA LEU A 113 -3.22 -3.60 13.46
C LEU A 113 -2.08 -2.57 13.57
N ALA A 114 -2.44 -1.30 13.68
CA ALA A 114 -1.52 -0.19 13.91
C ALA A 114 -1.74 0.38 15.30
N ARG A 115 -0.64 0.71 16.00
CA ARG A 115 -0.69 1.43 17.28
C ARG A 115 -0.35 2.89 17.03
N VAL A 116 -1.37 3.72 16.85
CA VAL A 116 -1.20 5.16 16.62
C VAL A 116 -0.97 5.87 17.95
N VAL A 117 0.09 6.67 18.00
CA VAL A 117 0.39 7.59 19.11
C VAL A 117 0.16 9.01 18.61
N ALA A 118 -0.38 9.88 19.46
CA ALA A 118 -0.62 11.27 19.10
C ALA A 118 0.68 11.96 18.67
N GLY A 119 0.64 12.71 17.57
CA GLY A 119 1.79 13.39 16.98
C GLY A 119 2.76 12.49 16.20
N GLN A 120 2.55 11.17 16.15
CA GLN A 120 3.37 10.27 15.34
C GLN A 120 2.78 10.06 13.95
N THR A 121 3.66 9.87 12.97
CA THR A 121 3.31 9.39 11.63
C THR A 121 3.67 7.91 11.50
N LEU A 122 2.70 7.09 11.11
CA LEU A 122 2.92 5.70 10.73
C LEU A 122 2.86 5.58 9.21
N GLU A 123 3.95 5.08 8.62
CA GLU A 123 4.01 4.87 7.19
C GLU A 123 3.70 3.41 6.83
N PHE A 124 2.92 3.24 5.77
CA PHE A 124 2.59 1.94 5.18
C PHE A 124 2.84 1.96 3.68
N ARG A 125 3.16 0.79 3.16
CA ARG A 125 3.28 0.53 1.72
C ARG A 125 2.27 -0.49 1.26
N VAL A 126 1.59 -0.20 0.16
CA VAL A 126 0.81 -1.19 -0.59
C VAL A 126 1.71 -1.81 -1.64
N ILE A 127 1.96 -3.11 -1.52
CA ILE A 127 2.84 -3.87 -2.40
C ILE A 127 2.03 -4.83 -3.27
N SER A 128 2.63 -5.27 -4.38
CA SER A 128 2.09 -6.38 -5.17
C SER A 128 3.19 -7.38 -5.53
N GLY A 129 3.04 -8.62 -5.09
CA GLY A 129 3.99 -9.73 -5.32
C GLY A 129 3.32 -10.91 -5.99
N ASN A 130 4.11 -11.77 -6.64
CA ASN A 130 3.58 -12.93 -7.37
C ASN A 130 2.95 -13.98 -6.45
N ASP A 131 3.54 -14.14 -5.28
CA ASP A 131 3.23 -15.06 -4.19
C ASP A 131 2.16 -14.50 -3.24
N VAL A 132 2.27 -13.23 -2.83
CA VAL A 132 1.38 -12.62 -1.82
C VAL A 132 0.11 -11.97 -2.40
N GLY A 133 0.08 -11.72 -3.72
CA GLY A 133 -0.95 -10.89 -4.32
C GLY A 133 -0.72 -9.42 -3.96
N PHE A 134 -1.72 -8.77 -3.37
CA PHE A 134 -1.55 -7.47 -2.73
C PHE A 134 -1.40 -7.64 -1.23
N ASP A 135 -0.52 -6.85 -0.61
CA ASP A 135 -0.44 -6.70 0.85
C ASP A 135 -0.18 -5.24 1.23
N ILE A 136 -0.45 -4.92 2.49
CA ILE A 136 -0.10 -3.64 3.10
C ILE A 136 0.88 -3.89 4.23
N LEU A 137 2.06 -3.28 4.16
CA LEU A 137 3.16 -3.50 5.10
C LEU A 137 3.52 -2.19 5.80
N PRO A 138 3.81 -2.21 7.11
CA PRO A 138 4.39 -1.05 7.78
C PRO A 138 5.79 -0.80 7.20
N VAL A 139 6.13 0.47 7.03
CA VAL A 139 7.52 0.88 6.80
C VAL A 139 8.16 0.94 8.19
N ALA A 140 9.26 0.21 8.38
CA ALA A 140 10.03 0.36 9.60
C ALA A 140 10.44 1.85 9.70
N PRO A 141 10.26 2.51 10.86
CA PRO A 141 10.80 3.86 11.02
C PRO A 141 12.29 3.78 10.72
N ASP A 142 12.75 4.58 9.77
CA ASP A 142 14.14 4.60 9.34
C ASP A 142 15.02 4.72 10.60
N ALA A 143 15.74 3.65 10.94
CA ALA A 143 16.78 3.71 11.94
C ALA A 143 17.94 4.49 11.31
N GLU A 144 17.90 5.81 11.47
CA GLU A 144 18.95 6.77 11.15
C GLU A 144 19.43 6.79 9.68
N ARG A 145 19.08 7.89 8.99
CA ARG A 145 20.04 8.57 8.11
C ARG A 145 20.60 9.77 8.86
#